data_AF-A0A411F1H6-F1
#
_entry.id   AF-A0A411F1H6-F1
#
_cell.length_a   1.000
_cell.length_b   1.000
_cell.length_c   1.000
_cell.angle_alpha   90.00
_cell.angle_beta   90.00
_cell.angle_gamma   90.00
#
_symmetry.space_group_name_H-M   'P 1'
#
loop_
_entity.id
_entity.type
_entity.pdbx_description
1 polymer ?
#
loop_
_entity_poly.entity_id
_entity_poly.type
_entity_poly.pdbx_seq_one_letter_code
_entity_poly.pdbx_strand_id
1 'polypeptide(L)' 'LTYYTPEYETKDTDILAAFRVTPQPGVPPEEAGAAVAAESSTGTWTTVWTDGL' A
#
# COMPACT_ATOMS: atom_id res chain seq x y z
N LEU A 1 3.18 -5.61 6.83
CA LEU A 1 2.55 -4.46 6.12
C LEU A 1 1.40 -5.03 5.29
N THR A 2 0.14 -4.79 5.67
CA THR A 2 -1.03 -5.41 4.99
C THR A 2 -1.14 -5.04 3.51
N TYR A 3 -0.66 -3.84 3.15
CA TYR A 3 -0.66 -3.30 1.79
C TYR A 3 0.66 -3.55 1.02
N TYR A 4 1.51 -4.48 1.49
CA TYR A 4 2.71 -4.90 0.78
C TYR A 4 2.71 -6.43 0.66
N THR A 5 2.54 -6.91 -0.57
CA THR A 5 2.45 -8.35 -0.87
C THR A 5 3.29 -8.64 -2.11
N PRO A 6 4.59 -8.94 -1.95
CA PRO A 6 5.51 -9.11 -3.08
C PRO A 6 5.15 -10.31 -3.98
N GLU A 7 4.40 -11.29 -3.46
CA GLU A 7 3.90 -12.45 -4.20
C GLU A 7 2.50 -12.25 -4.81
N TYR A 8 1.97 -11.02 -4.83
CA TYR A 8 0.65 -10.76 -5.43
C TYR A 8 0.65 -11.09 -6.93
N GLU A 9 -0.21 -12.03 -7.34
CA GLU A 9 -0.46 -12.32 -8.75
C GLU A 9 -1.42 -11.28 -9.33
N THR A 10 -0.91 -10.47 -10.27
CA THR A 10 -1.70 -9.45 -10.96
C THR A 10 -2.80 -10.07 -11.80
N LYS A 11 -4.00 -9.49 -11.76
CA LYS A 11 -5.14 -9.91 -12.57
C LYS A 11 -5.35 -8.97 -13.75
N ASP A 12 -6.01 -9.47 -14.79
CA ASP A 12 -6.33 -8.69 -16.00
C ASP A 12 -7.25 -7.49 -15.72
N THR A 13 -8.00 -7.53 -14.61
CA THR A 13 -8.91 -6.47 -14.18
C THR A 13 -8.24 -5.39 -13.32
N ASP A 14 -6.99 -5.59 -12.92
CA ASP A 14 -6.29 -4.66 -12.02
C ASP A 14 -5.80 -3.43 -12.77
N ILE A 15 -5.85 -2.27 -12.10
CA ILE A 15 -5.20 -1.05 -12.60
C ILE A 15 -3.81 -0.96 -11.98
N LEU A 16 -2.77 -1.09 -12.80
CA LEU A 16 -1.38 -1.00 -12.36
C LEU A 16 -0.90 0.44 -12.38
N ALA A 17 -0.31 0.90 -11.28
CA ALA A 17 0.30 2.22 -11.16
C ALA A 17 1.76 2.09 -10.73
N ALA A 18 2.66 2.79 -11.44
CA ALA A 18 4.08 2.83 -11.12
C ALA A 18 4.46 4.23 -10.61
N PHE A 19 4.97 4.30 -9.40
CA PHE A 19 5.39 5.55 -8.77
C PHE A 19 6.88 5.57 -8.51
N ARG A 20 7.51 6.73 -8.70
CA ARG A 20 8.84 6.99 -8.14
C ARG A 20 8.66 7.64 -6.77
N VAL A 21 8.86 6.85 -5.73
CA VAL A 21 8.78 7.30 -4.34
C VAL A 21 10.19 7.54 -3.80
N THR A 22 10.39 8.67 -3.13
CA THR A 22 11.60 8.96 -2.36
C THR A 22 11.21 8.96 -0.88
N PRO A 23 11.46 7.87 -0.13
CA PRO A 23 11.17 7.83 1.30
C PRO A 23 11.98 8.90 2.06
N GLN A 24 11.43 9.36 3.18
CA GLN A 24 12.20 10.18 4.11
C GLN A 24 13.32 9.34 4.76
N PRO A 25 14.43 9.96 5.21
CA PRO A 25 15.49 9.25 5.90
C PRO A 25 14.95 8.42 7.08
N GLY A 26 15.31 7.13 7.13
CA GLY A 26 14.85 6.21 8.17
C GLY A 26 13.51 5.51 7.90
N VAL A 27 12.79 5.88 6.84
CA VAL A 27 11.57 5.17 6.41
C VAL A 27 11.94 4.07 5.41
N PRO A 28 11.61 2.79 5.67
CA PRO A 28 11.83 1.71 4.73
C PRO A 28 11.06 1.93 3.41
N PRO A 29 11.65 1.61 2.24
CA PRO A 29 10.96 1.73 0.95
C PRO A 29 9.65 0.94 0.87
N GLU A 30 9.59 -0.25 1.48
CA GLU A 30 8.41 -1.10 1.52
C GLU A 30 7.28 -0.46 2.31
N GLU A 31 7.61 0.23 3.41
CA GLU A 31 6.64 0.98 4.21
C GLU A 31 6.10 2.18 3.43
N ALA A 32 6.98 2.94 2.77
CA ALA A 32 6.57 4.05 1.93
C ALA A 32 5.66 3.59 0.76
N GLY A 33 5.98 2.46 0.12
CA GLY A 33 5.16 1.85 -0.91
C GLY A 33 3.80 1.37 -0.39
N ALA A 34 3.78 0.70 0.77
CA ALA A 34 2.56 0.27 1.43
C ALA A 34 1.65 1.44 1.80
N ALA A 35 2.23 2.56 2.25
CA ALA A 35 1.48 3.78 2.59
C ALA A 35 0.83 4.40 1.35
N VAL A 36 1.55 4.47 0.22
CA VAL A 36 0.97 4.93 -1.05
C VAL A 36 -0.20 4.05 -1.45
N ALA A 37 -0.04 2.73 -1.41
CA ALA A 37 -1.10 1.78 -1.77
C ALA A 37 -2.32 1.87 -0.83
N ALA A 38 -2.08 2.00 0.48
CA ALA A 38 -3.14 2.11 1.49
C ALA A 38 -4.00 3.38 1.28
N GLU A 39 -3.38 4.55 1.30
CA GLU A 39 -4.07 5.85 1.26
C GLU A 39 -4.66 6.18 -0.13
N SER A 40 -4.22 5.49 -1.19
CA SER A 40 -4.83 5.61 -2.52
C SER A 40 -5.93 4.58 -2.81
N SER A 41 -6.25 3.71 -1.84
CA SER A 41 -7.30 2.69 -1.98
C SER A 41 -8.31 2.79 -0.83
N THR A 42 -8.00 2.19 0.31
CA THR A 42 -8.97 1.99 1.40
C THR A 42 -8.39 2.19 2.80
N GLY A 43 -7.07 2.29 2.94
CA GLY A 43 -6.41 2.43 4.23
C GLY A 43 -6.40 3.87 4.74
N THR A 44 -6.20 4.01 6.05
CA THR A 44 -5.89 5.30 6.70
C THR A 44 -4.79 5.10 7.75
N TRP A 45 -4.40 6.18 8.43
CA TRP A 45 -3.27 6.24 9.36
C TRP A 45 -3.38 5.34 10.61
N THR A 46 -4.54 4.73 10.87
CA THR A 46 -4.76 3.76 11.94
C THR A 46 -5.80 2.74 11.52
N THR A 47 -5.80 1.57 12.18
CA THR A 47 -6.80 0.53 11.94
C THR A 47 -8.20 1.06 12.26
N VAL A 48 -9.15 0.81 11.36
CA VAL A 48 -10.56 1.14 11.58
C VAL A 48 -11.35 -0.15 11.72
N TRP A 49 -12.16 -0.25 12.77
CA TRP A 49 -12.93 -1.45 13.10
C TRP A 49 -13.95 -1.84 12.02
N THR A 50 -14.36 -0.90 11.18
CA THR A 50 -15.29 -1.15 10.07
C THR A 50 -14.71 -2.02 8.97
N ASP A 51 -13.39 -2.20 8.92
CA ASP A 51 -12.73 -3.05 7.92
C ASP A 51 -13.06 -4.54 8.09
N GLY A 52 -13.48 -4.94 9.30
CA GLY A 52 -13.81 -6.34 9.65
C GLY A 52 -15.29 -6.62 9.88
N LEU A 53 -16.17 -5.65 9.58
CA LEU A 53 -17.63 -5.85 9.58
C LEU A 53 -18.09 -6.56 8.31
#